data_AF-A0A7S1UC73-F1
#
_entry.id   AF-A0A7S1UC73-F1
#
_cell.length_a   1.000
_cell.length_b   1.000
_cell.length_c   1.000
_cell.angle_alpha   90.00
_cell.angle_beta   90.00
_cell.angle_gamma   90.00
#
_symmetry.space_group_name_H-M   'P 1'
#
loop_
_entity.id
_entity.type
_entity.pdbx_description
1 polymer ?
#
loop_
_entity_poly.entity_id
_entity_poly.type
_entity_poly.pdbx_seq_one_letter_code
_entity_poly.pdbx_strand_id
1 'polypeptide(L)'
;RDLPKWLTEKITAFHKYKWGLLHGVDEELFEQELPPTLKTQVANVTKKEVVQCLPVLRRVSPSVLNGIIEGLEQHVYSPGDEIVSYQELVRGPVVVSQGQVYVMKGRGATVENRLQKGQYFGEESLFVDTQSQKRLV
;
A
#
# COMPACT_ATOMS: atom_id res chain seq x y z
N ARG A 1 -5.12 3.72 -28.91
CA ARG A 1 -3.67 3.39 -28.99
C ARG A 1 -3.56 1.89 -29.10
N ASP A 2 -2.76 1.39 -30.04
CA ASP A 2 -2.56 -0.06 -30.22
C ASP A 2 -1.61 -0.55 -29.14
N LEU A 3 -2.16 -1.18 -28.09
CA LEU A 3 -1.40 -1.73 -26.98
C LEU A 3 -1.32 -3.25 -27.16
N PRO A 4 -0.18 -3.88 -26.81
CA PRO A 4 -0.05 -5.33 -26.90
C PRO A 4 -1.08 -6.04 -26.02
N LYS A 5 -1.60 -7.18 -26.51
CA LYS A 5 -2.73 -7.90 -25.91
C LYS A 5 -2.55 -8.20 -24.41
N TRP A 6 -1.36 -8.64 -24.00
CA TRP A 6 -1.04 -8.95 -22.61
C TRP A 6 -1.18 -7.74 -21.68
N LEU A 7 -0.85 -6.54 -22.16
CA LEU A 7 -0.94 -5.30 -21.39
C LEU A 7 -2.41 -4.85 -21.30
N THR A 8 -3.15 -4.96 -22.39
CA THR A 8 -4.59 -4.66 -22.42
C THR A 8 -5.38 -5.59 -21.48
N GLU A 9 -5.05 -6.88 -21.47
CA GLU A 9 -5.63 -7.87 -20.56
C GLU A 9 -5.31 -7.54 -19.10
N LYS A 10 -4.05 -7.16 -18.79
CA LYS A 10 -3.64 -6.72 -17.45
C LYS A 10 -4.37 -5.46 -16.99
N ILE A 11 -4.46 -4.44 -17.83
CA ILE A 11 -5.21 -3.20 -17.54
C ILE A 11 -6.68 -3.51 -17.28
N THR A 12 -7.29 -4.34 -18.12
CA THR A 12 -8.70 -4.73 -17.95
C THR A 12 -8.92 -5.48 -16.64
N ALA A 13 -8.02 -6.41 -16.29
CA ALA A 13 -8.08 -7.14 -15.03
C ALA A 13 -7.94 -6.20 -13.82
N PHE A 14 -7.00 -5.25 -13.88
CA PHE A 14 -6.79 -4.24 -12.86
C PHE A 14 -8.05 -3.39 -12.63
N HIS A 15 -8.63 -2.84 -13.70
CA HIS A 15 -9.85 -2.03 -13.60
C HIS A 15 -11.04 -2.85 -13.10
N LYS A 16 -11.18 -4.12 -13.52
CA LYS A 16 -12.21 -5.02 -13.02
C LYS A 16 -12.05 -5.30 -11.52
N TYR A 17 -10.82 -5.52 -11.05
CA TYR A 17 -10.54 -5.68 -9.62
C TYR A 17 -10.85 -4.40 -8.85
N LYS A 18 -10.39 -3.24 -9.33
CA LYS A 18 -10.71 -1.93 -8.72
C LYS A 18 -12.22 -1.71 -8.62
N TRP A 19 -12.97 -2.03 -9.68
CA TRP A 19 -14.43 -1.95 -9.69
C TRP A 19 -15.10 -2.88 -8.66
N GLY A 20 -14.59 -4.12 -8.52
CA GLY A 20 -15.12 -5.12 -7.59
C GLY A 20 -14.79 -4.82 -6.13
N LEU A 21 -13.59 -4.31 -5.84
CA LEU A 21 -13.15 -3.87 -4.51
C LEU A 21 -14.08 -2.80 -3.94
N LEU A 22 -14.60 -1.98 -4.85
CA LEU A 22 -15.46 -0.84 -4.58
C LEU A 22 -16.96 -1.20 -4.57
N HIS A 23 -17.32 -2.48 -4.75
CA HIS A 23 -18.71 -2.94 -4.86
C HIS A 23 -19.56 -2.13 -5.87
N GLY A 24 -18.94 -1.59 -6.92
CA GLY A 24 -19.59 -0.72 -7.90
C GLY A 24 -19.85 0.72 -7.43
N VAL A 25 -19.36 1.11 -6.26
CA VAL A 25 -19.36 2.48 -5.75
C VAL A 25 -17.95 3.03 -5.87
N ASP A 26 -17.70 3.83 -6.90
CA ASP A 26 -16.40 4.48 -7.08
C ASP A 26 -15.99 5.15 -5.75
N GLU A 27 -14.87 4.78 -5.13
CA GLU A 27 -14.47 5.37 -3.83
C GLU A 27 -14.39 6.88 -3.95
N GLU A 28 -13.97 7.36 -5.12
CA GLU A 28 -14.00 8.78 -5.47
C GLU A 28 -15.41 9.36 -5.49
N LEU A 29 -16.44 8.63 -5.96
CA LEU A 29 -17.84 9.06 -5.92
C LEU A 29 -18.45 8.96 -4.52
N PHE A 30 -18.21 7.87 -3.78
CA PHE A 30 -18.64 7.72 -2.39
C PHE A 30 -18.03 8.80 -1.50
N GLU A 31 -16.72 8.99 -1.60
CA GLU A 31 -16.04 10.08 -0.93
C GLU A 31 -16.59 11.41 -1.41
N GLN A 32 -16.86 11.64 -2.70
CA GLN A 32 -17.47 12.88 -3.19
C GLN A 32 -18.85 13.18 -2.59
N GLU A 33 -19.69 12.17 -2.36
CA GLU A 33 -21.03 12.30 -1.77
C GLU A 33 -21.01 12.58 -0.25
N LEU A 34 -19.92 12.23 0.43
CA LEU A 34 -19.78 12.50 1.86
C LEU A 34 -19.56 14.00 2.12
N PRO A 35 -20.19 14.58 3.17
CA PRO A 35 -19.78 15.86 3.72
C PRO A 35 -18.28 15.86 4.08
N PRO A 36 -17.56 16.99 3.93
CA PRO A 36 -16.12 17.06 4.20
C PRO A 36 -15.70 16.52 5.58
N THR A 37 -16.52 16.77 6.61
CA THR A 37 -16.28 16.29 7.98
C THR A 37 -16.33 14.77 8.08
N LEU A 38 -17.27 14.12 7.39
CA LEU A 38 -17.41 12.67 7.38
C LEU A 38 -16.28 12.02 6.57
N LYS A 39 -15.86 12.61 5.44
CA LYS A 39 -14.66 12.14 4.70
C LYS A 39 -13.44 12.09 5.60
N THR A 40 -13.18 13.17 6.33
CA THR A 40 -12.04 13.25 7.26
C THR A 40 -12.15 12.18 8.35
N GLN A 41 -13.34 11.95 8.91
CA GLN A 41 -13.53 10.92 9.93
C GLN A 41 -13.29 9.51 9.39
N VAL A 42 -13.84 9.17 8.22
CA VAL A 42 -13.64 7.86 7.59
C VAL A 42 -12.17 7.63 7.25
N ALA A 43 -11.53 8.60 6.58
CA ALA A 43 -10.11 8.54 6.27
C ALA A 43 -9.26 8.38 7.53
N ASN A 44 -9.56 9.14 8.59
CA ASN A 44 -8.81 9.04 9.85
C ASN A 44 -8.95 7.68 10.51
N VAL A 45 -10.15 7.07 10.51
CA VAL A 45 -10.35 5.73 11.10
C VAL A 45 -9.58 4.68 10.30
N THR A 46 -9.78 4.63 8.98
CA THR A 46 -9.15 3.63 8.11
C THR A 46 -7.63 3.76 8.12
N LYS A 47 -7.09 4.98 7.97
CA LYS A 47 -5.64 5.21 7.96
C LYS A 47 -5.02 4.94 9.34
N LYS A 48 -5.71 5.23 10.43
CA LYS A 48 -5.20 4.98 11.79
C LYS A 48 -5.02 3.48 12.06
N GLU A 49 -5.93 2.64 11.62
CA GLU A 49 -5.77 1.17 11.73
C GLU A 49 -4.51 0.68 10.99
N VAL A 50 -4.25 1.21 9.79
CA VAL A 50 -3.06 0.89 8.99
C VAL A 50 -1.79 1.34 9.72
N VAL A 51 -1.74 2.58 10.20
CA VAL A 51 -0.58 3.12 10.92
C VAL A 51 -0.30 2.36 12.21
N GLN A 52 -1.34 1.89 12.91
CA GLN A 52 -1.20 1.07 14.13
C GLN A 52 -0.64 -0.35 13.87
N CYS A 53 -0.59 -0.80 12.62
CA CYS A 53 0.09 -2.04 12.27
C CYS A 53 1.61 -1.95 12.50
N LEU A 54 2.19 -0.75 12.41
CA LEU A 54 3.61 -0.49 12.68
C LEU A 54 3.87 -0.34 14.19
N PRO A 55 4.56 -1.27 14.85
CA PRO A 55 4.80 -1.23 16.29
C PRO A 55 5.48 0.05 16.76
N VAL A 56 6.42 0.58 15.98
CA VAL A 56 7.10 1.85 16.27
C VAL A 56 6.12 3.02 16.47
N LEU A 57 5.03 3.06 15.70
CA LEU A 57 4.09 4.18 15.71
C LEU A 57 3.05 4.10 16.83
N ARG A 58 2.94 2.96 17.53
CA ARG A 58 1.94 2.77 18.59
C ARG A 58 2.15 3.64 19.84
N ARG A 59 3.38 4.09 20.08
CA ARG A 59 3.77 4.89 21.26
C ARG A 59 4.09 6.33 20.93
N VAL A 60 3.87 6.73 19.68
CA VAL A 60 4.14 8.08 19.19
C VAL A 60 3.01 9.02 19.63
N SER A 61 3.35 10.30 19.84
CA SER A 61 2.36 11.30 20.25
C SER A 61 1.25 11.45 19.18
N PRO A 62 0.00 11.76 19.58
CA PRO A 62 -1.10 11.92 18.63
C PRO A 62 -0.81 12.92 17.51
N SER A 63 -0.09 14.01 17.81
CA SER A 63 0.27 15.02 16.81
C SER A 63 1.18 14.48 15.71
N VAL A 64 2.17 13.65 16.05
CA VAL A 64 3.06 13.03 15.06
C VAL A 64 2.33 11.93 14.30
N LEU A 65 1.48 11.14 14.99
CA LEU A 65 0.64 10.14 14.34
C LEU A 65 -0.25 10.77 13.26
N ASN A 66 -0.88 11.91 13.57
CA ASN A 66 -1.71 12.64 12.62
C ASN A 66 -0.91 13.11 11.40
N GLY A 67 0.30 13.64 11.60
CA GLY A 67 1.18 14.02 10.47
C GLY A 67 1.56 12.83 9.57
N ILE A 68 1.76 11.65 10.15
CA ILE A 68 2.01 10.42 9.36
C ILE A 68 0.75 9.97 8.62
N ILE A 69 -0.42 10.04 9.27
CA ILE A 69 -1.72 9.72 8.65
C ILE A 69 -2.00 10.64 7.45
N GLU A 70 -1.67 11.93 7.56
CA GLU A 70 -1.80 12.90 6.47
C GLU A 70 -0.93 12.55 5.27
N GLY A 71 0.29 12.04 5.50
CA GLY A 71 1.21 11.59 4.44
C GLY A 71 0.97 10.17 3.93
N LEU A 72 -0.06 9.46 4.41
CA LEU A 72 -0.31 8.08 4.01
C LEU A 72 -1.00 7.99 2.65
N GLU A 73 -0.35 7.30 1.72
CA GLU A 73 -0.79 7.09 0.34
C GLU A 73 -1.22 5.64 0.10
N GLN A 74 -2.40 5.45 -0.50
CA GLN A 74 -2.92 4.13 -0.86
C GLN A 74 -2.60 3.83 -2.32
N HIS A 75 -1.96 2.68 -2.56
CA HIS A 75 -1.60 2.20 -3.89
C HIS A 75 -2.20 0.82 -4.15
N VAL A 76 -2.63 0.57 -5.39
CA VAL A 76 -3.13 -0.74 -5.83
C VAL A 76 -2.18 -1.27 -6.89
N TYR A 77 -1.71 -2.50 -6.70
CA TYR A 77 -0.79 -3.18 -7.60
C TYR A 77 -1.46 -4.39 -8.23
N SER A 78 -1.11 -4.69 -9.48
CA SER A 78 -1.54 -5.93 -10.14
C SER A 78 -0.65 -7.09 -9.69
N PRO A 79 -1.14 -8.35 -9.73
CA PRO A 79 -0.31 -9.51 -9.45
C PRO A 79 0.97 -9.52 -10.30
N GLY A 80 2.12 -9.64 -9.64
CA GLY A 80 3.43 -9.65 -10.28
C GLY A 80 4.05 -8.27 -10.52
N ASP A 81 3.38 -7.18 -10.15
CA ASP A 81 4.00 -5.85 -10.12
C ASP A 81 5.04 -5.77 -9.01
N GLU A 82 6.14 -5.09 -9.30
CA GLU A 82 7.16 -4.83 -8.30
C GLU A 82 6.78 -3.59 -7.49
N ILE A 83 6.62 -3.77 -6.18
CA ILE A 83 6.23 -2.70 -5.24
C ILE A 83 7.48 -1.98 -4.72
N VAL A 84 8.53 -2.75 -4.42
CA VAL A 84 9.84 -2.23 -4.00
C VAL A 84 10.91 -3.02 -4.72
N SER A 85 11.81 -2.31 -5.40
CA SER A 85 12.93 -2.91 -6.12
C SER A 85 14.13 -3.23 -5.25
N TYR A 86 14.91 -4.22 -5.66
CA TYR A 86 16.20 -4.51 -5.03
C TYR A 86 17.15 -3.31 -5.17
N GLN A 87 17.74 -2.88 -4.05
CA GLN A 87 18.57 -1.67 -3.91
C GLN A 87 17.84 -0.34 -4.12
N GLU A 88 16.50 -0.34 -4.17
CA GLU A 88 15.73 0.89 -4.13
C GLU A 88 15.80 1.53 -2.74
N LEU A 89 15.86 2.85 -2.71
CA LEU A 89 15.74 3.62 -1.48
C LEU A 89 14.28 3.59 -1.02
N VAL A 90 14.03 2.89 0.09
CA VAL A 90 12.70 2.81 0.70
C VAL A 90 12.44 4.14 1.40
N ARG A 91 11.49 4.92 0.88
CA ARG A 91 11.15 6.26 1.43
C ARG A 91 10.16 6.22 2.58
N GLY A 92 9.54 5.08 2.82
CA GLY A 92 8.55 4.89 3.87
C GLY A 92 8.15 3.42 4.00
N PRO A 93 7.62 3.03 5.16
CA PRO A 93 7.17 1.67 5.39
C PRO A 93 5.96 1.35 4.54
N VAL A 94 5.92 0.14 4.00
CA VAL A 94 4.78 -0.40 3.25
C VAL A 94 3.97 -1.28 4.19
N VAL A 95 2.66 -1.06 4.25
CA VAL A 95 1.72 -1.89 5.02
C VAL A 95 0.71 -2.52 4.07
N VAL A 96 0.51 -3.82 4.19
CA VAL A 96 -0.47 -4.55 3.37
C VAL A 96 -1.86 -4.33 3.97
N SER A 97 -2.71 -3.55 3.31
CA SER A 97 -4.11 -3.36 3.71
C SER A 97 -5.00 -4.52 3.24
N GLN A 98 -4.73 -5.05 2.05
CA GLN A 98 -5.47 -6.14 1.43
C GLN A 98 -4.58 -6.92 0.45
N GLY A 99 -4.88 -8.22 0.30
CA GLY A 99 -4.12 -9.10 -0.58
C GLY A 99 -2.90 -9.72 0.09
N GLN A 100 -1.94 -10.13 -0.72
CA GLN A 100 -0.71 -10.78 -0.29
C GLN A 100 0.45 -10.25 -1.12
N VAL A 101 1.58 -10.01 -0.45
CA VAL A 101 2.81 -9.54 -1.07
C VAL A 101 3.93 -10.53 -0.76
N TYR A 102 4.71 -10.89 -1.75
CA TYR A 102 5.85 -11.77 -1.64
C TYR A 102 7.12 -10.96 -1.46
N VAL A 103 7.88 -11.33 -0.43
CA VAL A 103 9.21 -10.78 -0.17
C VAL A 103 10.21 -11.73 -0.80
N MET A 104 10.90 -11.26 -1.84
CA MET A 104 11.85 -12.02 -2.61
C MET A 104 13.29 -11.71 -2.16
N LYS A 105 14.15 -12.74 -2.16
CA LYS A 105 15.56 -12.59 -1.78
C LYS A 105 16.40 -12.06 -2.95
N GLY A 106 16.95 -10.85 -2.79
CA GLY A 106 17.82 -10.22 -3.79
C GLY A 106 17.17 -10.10 -5.18
N ARG A 107 17.94 -10.41 -6.24
CA ARG A 107 17.45 -10.48 -7.63
C ARG A 107 16.84 -11.84 -8.02
N GLY A 108 16.77 -12.78 -7.08
CA GLY A 108 16.31 -14.14 -7.34
C GLY A 108 14.79 -14.27 -7.43
N ALA A 109 14.35 -15.48 -7.80
CA ALA A 109 12.94 -15.89 -7.79
C ALA A 109 12.53 -16.60 -6.48
N THR A 110 13.41 -16.63 -5.47
CA THR A 110 13.14 -17.31 -4.20
C THR A 110 12.31 -16.41 -3.29
N VAL A 111 11.12 -16.89 -2.92
CA VAL A 111 10.27 -16.30 -1.90
C VAL A 111 10.89 -16.53 -0.53
N GLU A 112 11.23 -15.46 0.17
CA GLU A 112 11.73 -15.50 1.55
C GLU A 112 10.58 -15.42 2.55
N ASN A 113 9.57 -14.58 2.27
CA ASN A 113 8.42 -14.40 3.14
C ASN A 113 7.16 -14.02 2.35
N ARG A 114 5.98 -14.17 2.96
CA ARG A 114 4.71 -13.70 2.42
C ARG A 114 4.03 -12.78 3.43
N LEU A 115 3.87 -11.52 3.08
CA LEU A 115 3.14 -10.53 3.85
C LEU A 115 1.64 -10.62 3.53
N GLN A 116 0.83 -10.56 4.57
CA GLN A 116 -0.63 -10.56 4.55
C GLN A 116 -1.17 -9.27 5.17
N LYS A 117 -2.49 -9.09 5.15
CA LYS A 117 -3.17 -7.95 5.76
C LYS A 117 -2.63 -7.64 7.17
N GLY A 118 -2.24 -6.38 7.39
CA GLY A 118 -1.70 -5.87 8.65
C GLY A 118 -0.20 -6.13 8.86
N GLN A 119 0.45 -6.87 7.97
CA GLN A 119 1.90 -7.01 7.97
C GLN A 119 2.55 -5.90 7.14
N TYR A 120 3.83 -5.64 7.41
CA TYR A 120 4.54 -4.48 6.89
C TYR A 120 5.98 -4.80 6.49
N PHE A 121 6.60 -3.87 5.79
CA PHE A 121 7.99 -3.92 5.34
C PHE A 121 8.63 -2.54 5.42
N GLY A 122 9.93 -2.47 5.73
CA GLY A 122 10.69 -1.22 5.72
C GLY A 122 10.38 -0.29 6.91
N GLU A 123 10.04 -0.83 8.08
CA GLU A 123 9.81 -0.03 9.29
C GLU A 123 11.06 0.80 9.67
N GLU A 124 12.24 0.25 9.39
CA GLU A 124 13.54 0.89 9.57
C GLU A 124 13.72 2.17 8.74
N SER A 125 13.00 2.29 7.61
CA SER A 125 13.12 3.44 6.72
C SER A 125 12.55 4.73 7.32
N LEU A 126 11.78 4.64 8.41
CA LEU A 126 11.32 5.80 9.17
C LEU A 126 12.44 6.52 9.90
N PHE A 127 13.56 5.84 10.14
CA PHE A 127 14.64 6.35 10.99
C PHE A 127 15.93 6.62 10.23
N VAL A 128 16.22 5.79 9.23
CA VAL A 128 17.46 5.86 8.47
C VAL A 128 17.18 5.57 7.01
N ASP A 129 17.90 6.26 6.13
CA ASP A 129 17.88 6.00 4.69
C ASP A 129 18.25 4.54 4.43
N THR A 130 17.26 3.75 4.02
CA THR A 130 17.40 2.30 3.89
C THR A 130 17.27 1.89 2.44
N GLN A 131 18.32 1.28 1.91
CA GLN A 131 18.25 0.59 0.63
C GLN A 131 17.71 -0.82 0.83
N SER A 132 16.66 -1.18 0.11
CA SER A 132 16.06 -2.50 0.23
C SER A 132 17.02 -3.58 -0.25
N GLN A 133 17.36 -4.53 0.63
CA GLN A 133 18.08 -5.76 0.23
C GLN A 133 17.14 -6.85 -0.32
N LYS A 134 15.85 -6.53 -0.41
CA LYS A 134 14.76 -7.43 -0.77
C LYS A 134 13.90 -6.79 -1.86
N ARG A 135 13.05 -7.59 -2.48
CA ARG A 135 12.13 -7.13 -3.51
C ARG A 135 10.71 -7.52 -3.15
N LEU A 136 9.77 -6.58 -3.24
CA LEU A 136 8.36 -6.82 -2.91
C LEU A 136 7.57 -6.97 -4.21
N VAL A 137 6.76 -8.03 -4.30
CA VAL A 137 5.96 -8.39 -5.49
C VAL A 137 4.55 -8.81 -5.09
#